data_AF-A0A1C6F8R9-F1
#
_entry.id   AF-A0A1C6F8R9-F1
#
_cell.length_a   1.000
_cell.length_b   1.000
_cell.length_c   1.000
_cell.angle_alpha   90.00
_cell.angle_beta   90.00
_cell.angle_gamma   90.00
#
_symmetry.space_group_name_H-M   'P 1'
#
loop_
_entity.id
_entity.type
_entity.pdbx_description
1 polymer ?
#
loop_
_entity_poly.entity_id
_entity_poly.type
_entity_poly.pdbx_seq_one_letter_code
_entity_poly.pdbx_strand_id
1 'polypeptide(L)'
;MIDSETRVKIKEDARKQLNTNKNAMTIATVIVGLIALIPQILSEYIVTSYKICILINSIIILVETPLVIGLNIISLDCMKGEKVKVKDILKGFDRLYQAYGSMLIQYVIAFILTIPLALVPIILLDSSFAAISIMSIITGIASIFFFAIFSQTEFIIADKKDISILDSIKKSIDMIKGHILDYLIFTLSFIGWILLVAFTFGIAYIWVGPYMQMSYANFYNYIKEDKLNNYKKSKNKSLFIGILIGILLCGYTVVEESIKNELATPKVIKNVLNENNLKLISSDEETDYYITDKERKTFNINNEDYLTKYTVVVKNHPLNLKKYNNTDSTVLYIITDGNKVLGISCEPYDSKEKADNHNTILGRYDIKGNALK
;
A
#
# COMPACT_ATOMS: atom_id res chain seq x y z
N MET A 1 -24.86 -2.95 11.00
CA MET A 1 -23.65 -2.90 11.83
C MET A 1 -23.95 -3.70 13.07
N ILE A 2 -23.24 -4.81 13.27
CA ILE A 2 -23.49 -5.80 14.32
C ILE A 2 -23.42 -5.11 15.69
N ASP A 3 -24.50 -5.20 16.44
CA ASP A 3 -24.61 -4.61 17.76
C ASP A 3 -23.74 -5.36 18.78
N SER A 4 -23.48 -4.71 19.91
CA SER A 4 -22.61 -5.28 20.95
C SER A 4 -23.17 -6.58 21.55
N GLU A 5 -24.49 -6.68 21.71
CA GLU A 5 -25.13 -7.84 22.34
C GLU A 5 -24.98 -9.08 21.45
N THR A 6 -25.24 -8.95 20.15
CA THR A 6 -25.04 -10.03 19.18
C THR A 6 -23.57 -10.48 19.15
N ARG A 7 -22.60 -9.55 19.16
CA ARG A 7 -21.18 -9.92 19.22
C ARG A 7 -20.82 -10.68 20.49
N VAL A 8 -21.34 -10.25 21.64
CA VAL A 8 -21.12 -10.92 22.93
C VAL A 8 -21.75 -12.31 22.89
N LYS A 9 -22.96 -12.45 22.36
CA LYS A 9 -23.65 -13.75 22.22
C LYS A 9 -22.87 -14.74 21.36
N ILE A 10 -22.41 -14.33 20.18
CA ILE A 10 -21.57 -15.18 19.29
C ILE A 10 -20.33 -15.69 20.05
N LYS A 11 -19.69 -14.81 20.83
CA LYS A 11 -18.52 -15.12 21.64
C LYS A 11 -18.83 -16.04 22.83
N GLU A 12 -19.98 -15.85 23.47
CA GLU A 12 -20.45 -16.73 24.55
C GLU A 12 -20.78 -18.14 24.04
N ASP A 13 -21.45 -18.23 22.89
CA ASP A 13 -21.77 -19.49 22.22
C ASP A 13 -20.47 -20.25 21.89
N ALA A 14 -19.46 -19.56 21.37
CA ALA A 14 -18.13 -20.11 21.12
C ALA A 14 -17.49 -20.70 22.38
N ARG A 15 -17.57 -19.97 23.51
CA ARG A 15 -17.02 -20.45 24.80
C ARG A 15 -17.77 -21.69 25.31
N LYS A 16 -19.09 -21.72 25.18
CA LYS A 16 -19.92 -22.87 25.60
C LYS A 16 -19.61 -24.11 24.77
N GLN A 17 -19.57 -23.98 23.45
CA GLN A 17 -19.27 -25.08 22.52
C GLN A 17 -17.85 -25.61 22.71
N LEU A 18 -16.88 -24.72 23.00
CA LEU A 18 -15.50 -25.11 23.26
C LEU A 18 -15.37 -26.02 24.49
N ASN A 19 -16.21 -25.87 25.52
CA ASN A 19 -16.07 -26.64 26.77
C ASN A 19 -16.13 -28.17 26.55
N THR A 20 -16.93 -28.64 25.61
CA THR A 20 -17.09 -30.07 25.31
C THR A 20 -15.81 -30.69 24.73
N ASN A 21 -15.07 -29.93 23.91
CA ASN A 21 -13.90 -30.40 23.16
C ASN A 21 -12.63 -29.60 23.49
N LYS A 22 -12.58 -28.97 24.66
CA LYS A 22 -11.59 -27.93 25.01
C LYS A 22 -10.15 -28.37 24.74
N ASN A 23 -9.78 -29.57 25.20
CA ASN A 23 -8.40 -30.06 25.06
C ASN A 23 -8.04 -30.32 23.60
N ALA A 24 -8.93 -30.98 22.84
CA ALA A 24 -8.68 -31.30 21.44
C ALA A 24 -8.57 -30.01 20.59
N MET A 25 -9.48 -29.07 20.78
CA MET A 25 -9.45 -27.77 20.10
C MET A 25 -8.21 -26.95 20.47
N THR A 26 -7.87 -26.89 21.76
CA THR A 26 -6.68 -26.14 22.22
C THR A 26 -5.40 -26.70 21.59
N ILE A 27 -5.20 -28.02 21.67
CA ILE A 27 -4.01 -28.67 21.11
C ILE A 27 -3.98 -28.49 19.59
N ALA A 28 -5.10 -28.69 18.91
CA ALA A 28 -5.22 -28.49 17.46
C ALA A 28 -4.83 -27.05 17.06
N THR A 29 -5.42 -26.03 17.67
CA THR A 29 -5.12 -24.63 17.35
C THR A 29 -3.66 -24.26 17.66
N VAL A 30 -3.11 -24.73 18.79
CA VAL A 30 -1.71 -24.47 19.16
C VAL A 30 -0.76 -25.15 18.18
N ILE A 31 -1.01 -26.39 17.78
CA ILE A 31 -0.18 -27.09 16.78
C ILE A 31 -0.15 -26.31 15.46
N VAL A 32 -1.32 -25.90 14.95
CA VAL A 32 -1.40 -25.12 13.71
C VAL A 32 -0.68 -23.78 13.86
N GLY A 33 -0.91 -23.07 14.97
CA GLY A 33 -0.23 -21.80 15.26
C GLY A 33 1.29 -21.92 15.39
N LEU A 34 1.81 -23.00 15.98
CA LEU A 34 3.24 -23.24 16.10
C LEU A 34 3.89 -23.59 14.75
N ILE A 35 3.18 -24.31 13.88
CA ILE A 35 3.63 -24.61 12.51
C ILE A 35 3.78 -23.32 11.70
N ALA A 36 2.93 -22.32 11.93
CA ALA A 36 3.06 -21.00 11.34
C ALA A 36 4.20 -20.17 11.98
N LEU A 37 4.28 -20.19 13.32
CA LEU A 37 5.16 -19.30 14.08
C LEU A 37 6.64 -19.73 14.09
N ILE A 38 6.94 -21.00 14.36
CA ILE A 38 8.32 -21.48 14.56
C ILE A 38 9.18 -21.22 13.32
N PRO A 39 8.75 -21.59 12.10
CA PRO A 39 9.54 -21.33 10.90
C PRO A 39 9.77 -19.83 10.63
N GLN A 40 8.82 -18.96 10.99
CA GLN A 40 8.99 -17.51 10.84
C GLN A 40 10.12 -17.01 11.75
N ILE A 41 10.11 -17.41 13.02
CA ILE A 41 11.18 -17.06 13.98
C ILE A 41 12.52 -17.62 13.48
N LEU A 42 12.57 -18.92 13.14
CA LEU A 42 13.80 -19.55 12.64
C LEU A 42 14.33 -18.91 11.36
N SER A 43 13.45 -18.39 10.50
CA SER A 43 13.86 -17.75 9.25
C SER A 43 14.70 -16.49 9.49
N GLU A 44 14.41 -15.73 10.56
CA GLU A 44 15.18 -14.54 10.93
C GLU A 44 16.61 -14.86 11.37
N TYR A 45 16.81 -15.99 12.06
CA TYR A 45 18.12 -16.38 12.60
C TYR A 45 18.97 -17.23 11.66
N ILE A 46 18.33 -18.03 10.80
CA ILE A 46 19.02 -19.02 9.95
C ILE A 46 19.30 -18.45 8.55
N VAL A 47 18.43 -17.57 8.04
CA VAL A 47 18.41 -17.27 6.61
C VAL A 47 19.38 -16.15 6.24
N THR A 48 20.48 -16.56 5.61
CA THR A 48 21.46 -15.65 5.00
C THR A 48 21.11 -15.27 3.55
N SER A 49 20.10 -15.90 2.95
CA SER A 49 19.74 -15.75 1.54
C SER A 49 18.24 -15.69 1.30
N TYR A 50 17.78 -14.70 0.55
CA TYR A 50 16.38 -14.54 0.16
C TYR A 50 15.78 -15.79 -0.51
N LYS A 51 16.60 -16.60 -1.20
CA LYS A 51 16.16 -17.86 -1.83
C LYS A 51 15.70 -18.88 -0.80
N ILE A 52 16.43 -19.00 0.31
CA ILE A 52 16.09 -19.92 1.40
C ILE A 52 14.82 -19.41 2.11
N CYS A 53 14.67 -18.09 2.28
CA CYS A 53 13.46 -17.50 2.85
C CYS A 53 12.22 -17.87 2.02
N ILE A 54 12.28 -17.71 0.69
CA ILE A 54 11.18 -18.05 -0.21
C ILE A 54 10.83 -19.55 -0.14
N LEU A 55 11.85 -20.42 -0.12
CA LEU A 55 11.66 -21.86 -0.02
C LEU A 55 10.95 -22.25 1.28
N ILE A 56 11.41 -21.72 2.42
CA ILE A 56 10.81 -21.97 3.74
C ILE A 56 9.35 -21.51 3.74
N ASN A 57 9.06 -20.29 3.28
CA ASN A 57 7.69 -19.77 3.22
C ASN A 57 6.78 -20.61 2.33
N SER A 58 7.29 -21.10 1.20
CA SER A 58 6.53 -21.98 0.31
C SER A 58 6.16 -23.29 1.01
N ILE A 59 7.09 -23.89 1.76
CA ILE A 59 6.84 -25.13 2.51
C ILE A 59 5.83 -24.89 3.64
N ILE A 60 5.93 -23.76 4.36
CA ILE A 60 4.97 -23.40 5.42
C ILE A 60 3.56 -23.34 4.84
N ILE A 61 3.37 -22.57 3.76
CA ILE A 61 2.06 -22.40 3.12
C ILE A 61 1.51 -23.76 2.65
N LEU A 62 2.36 -24.63 2.10
CA LEU A 62 1.94 -25.97 1.70
C LEU A 62 1.43 -26.80 2.88
N VAL A 63 2.03 -26.71 4.06
CA VAL A 63 1.59 -27.49 5.23
C VAL A 63 0.41 -26.82 5.95
N GLU A 64 0.44 -25.49 6.06
CA GLU A 64 -0.52 -24.70 6.84
C GLU A 64 -1.91 -24.68 6.21
N THR A 65 -2.03 -24.47 4.90
CA THR A 65 -3.34 -24.34 4.23
C THR A 65 -4.30 -25.51 4.50
N PRO A 66 -3.91 -26.79 4.31
CA PRO A 66 -4.80 -27.90 4.65
C PRO A 66 -5.06 -28.00 6.15
N LEU A 67 -4.11 -27.66 7.01
CA LEU A 67 -4.31 -27.68 8.46
C LEU A 67 -5.31 -26.64 8.93
N VAL A 68 -5.32 -25.45 8.34
CA VAL A 68 -6.33 -24.41 8.61
C VAL A 68 -7.73 -24.87 8.20
N ILE A 69 -7.87 -25.51 7.04
CA ILE A 69 -9.15 -26.12 6.63
C ILE A 69 -9.55 -27.22 7.59
N GLY A 70 -8.60 -28.06 8.02
CA GLY A 70 -8.80 -29.05 9.07
C GLY A 70 -9.31 -28.46 10.38
N LEU A 71 -8.71 -27.34 10.80
CA LEU A 71 -9.12 -26.58 11.98
C LEU A 71 -10.55 -26.05 11.82
N ASN A 72 -10.91 -25.55 10.64
CA ASN A 72 -12.27 -25.11 10.33
C ASN A 72 -13.27 -26.29 10.34
N ILE A 73 -12.92 -27.47 9.82
CA ILE A 73 -13.77 -28.68 9.87
C ILE A 73 -14.07 -29.05 11.32
N ILE A 74 -13.04 -29.22 12.16
CA ILE A 74 -13.26 -29.61 13.55
C ILE A 74 -14.00 -28.54 14.36
N SER A 75 -13.85 -27.26 13.99
CA SER A 75 -14.60 -26.16 14.60
C SER A 75 -16.09 -26.31 14.31
N LEU A 76 -16.45 -26.59 13.05
CA LEU A 76 -17.83 -26.83 12.64
C LEU A 76 -18.42 -28.11 13.25
N ASP A 77 -17.63 -29.19 13.34
CA ASP A 77 -18.05 -30.44 14.01
C ASP A 77 -18.31 -30.18 15.52
N CYS A 78 -17.43 -29.41 16.17
CA CYS A 78 -17.60 -29.00 17.56
C CYS A 78 -18.88 -28.16 17.79
N MET A 79 -19.23 -27.28 16.85
CA MET A 79 -20.48 -26.50 16.90
C MET A 79 -21.73 -27.37 16.82
N LYS A 80 -21.67 -28.48 16.08
CA LYS A 80 -22.75 -29.47 15.99
C LYS A 80 -22.87 -30.34 17.25
N GLY A 81 -21.97 -30.16 18.23
CA GLY A 81 -21.91 -30.96 19.45
C GLY A 81 -21.18 -32.30 19.28
N GLU A 82 -20.48 -32.49 18.16
CA GLU A 82 -19.71 -33.71 17.90
C GLU A 82 -18.43 -33.72 18.75
N LYS A 83 -18.00 -34.92 19.19
CA LYS A 83 -16.72 -35.08 19.88
C LYS A 83 -15.60 -35.14 18.86
N VAL A 84 -14.62 -34.24 18.97
CA VAL A 84 -13.49 -34.14 18.03
C VAL A 84 -12.19 -34.61 18.65
N LYS A 85 -11.27 -35.09 17.81
CA LYS A 85 -9.91 -35.48 18.19
C LYS A 85 -8.90 -34.56 17.51
N VAL A 86 -7.73 -34.38 18.12
CA VAL A 86 -6.65 -33.55 17.56
C VAL A 86 -6.27 -33.99 16.13
N LYS A 87 -6.20 -35.31 15.88
CA LYS A 87 -5.89 -35.86 14.56
C LYS A 87 -6.90 -35.48 13.47
N ASP A 88 -8.09 -35.03 13.82
CA ASP A 88 -9.13 -34.68 12.85
C ASP A 88 -8.77 -33.39 12.08
N ILE A 89 -7.78 -32.60 12.53
CA ILE A 89 -7.19 -31.54 11.71
C ILE A 89 -6.60 -32.07 10.41
N LEU A 90 -6.22 -33.35 10.36
CA LEU A 90 -5.70 -33.95 9.14
C LEU A 90 -6.80 -34.20 8.08
N LYS A 91 -8.09 -34.10 8.44
CA LYS A 91 -9.20 -34.15 7.46
C LYS A 91 -9.11 -33.03 6.41
N GLY A 92 -8.39 -31.94 6.70
CA GLY A 92 -8.15 -30.88 5.72
C GLY A 92 -7.27 -31.34 4.54
N PHE A 93 -6.44 -32.37 4.72
CA PHE A 93 -5.68 -33.00 3.63
C PHE A 93 -6.57 -33.80 2.67
N ASP A 94 -7.84 -34.06 3.00
CA ASP A 94 -8.79 -34.63 2.03
C ASP A 94 -9.34 -33.56 1.07
N ARG A 95 -8.99 -32.29 1.26
CA ARG A 95 -9.50 -31.13 0.51
C ARG A 95 -8.41 -30.33 -0.19
N LEU A 96 -7.26 -30.93 -0.51
CA LEU A 96 -6.09 -30.23 -1.08
C LEU A 96 -6.42 -29.46 -2.36
N TYR A 97 -7.23 -30.04 -3.24
CA TYR A 97 -7.60 -29.41 -4.51
C TYR A 97 -8.36 -28.09 -4.28
N GLN A 98 -9.38 -28.12 -3.41
CA GLN A 98 -10.14 -26.94 -3.02
C GLN A 98 -9.29 -25.95 -2.23
N ALA A 99 -8.45 -26.46 -1.33
CA ALA A 99 -7.55 -25.68 -0.48
C ALA A 99 -6.60 -24.81 -1.29
N TYR A 100 -5.70 -25.43 -2.04
CA TYR A 100 -4.69 -24.70 -2.80
C TYR A 100 -5.30 -23.99 -4.02
N GLY A 101 -6.33 -24.58 -4.63
CA GLY A 101 -7.02 -23.94 -5.75
C GLY A 101 -7.68 -22.62 -5.34
N SER A 102 -8.38 -22.60 -4.20
CA SER A 102 -9.01 -21.35 -3.71
C SER A 102 -7.98 -20.35 -3.24
N MET A 103 -6.91 -20.80 -2.58
CA MET A 103 -5.79 -19.97 -2.16
C MET A 103 -5.08 -19.32 -3.36
N LEU A 104 -4.77 -20.10 -4.40
CA LEU A 104 -4.12 -19.60 -5.62
C LEU A 104 -4.98 -18.55 -6.32
N ILE A 105 -6.29 -18.81 -6.49
CA ILE A 105 -7.19 -17.84 -7.13
C ILE A 105 -7.27 -16.55 -6.28
N GLN A 106 -7.37 -16.67 -4.96
CA GLN A 106 -7.35 -15.51 -4.08
C GLN A 106 -6.06 -14.72 -4.19
N TYR A 107 -4.89 -15.38 -4.25
CA TYR A 107 -3.61 -14.70 -4.46
C TYR A 107 -3.51 -14.05 -5.84
N VAL A 108 -4.02 -14.68 -6.91
CA VAL A 108 -4.05 -14.07 -8.24
C VAL A 108 -4.93 -12.82 -8.25
N ILE A 109 -6.12 -12.88 -7.65
CA ILE A 109 -7.00 -11.70 -7.53
C ILE A 109 -6.31 -10.63 -6.68
N ALA A 110 -5.72 -10.99 -5.55
CA ALA A 110 -4.98 -10.07 -4.69
C ALA A 110 -3.86 -9.38 -5.48
N PHE A 111 -3.04 -10.16 -6.17
CA PHE A 111 -1.93 -9.69 -6.98
C PHE A 111 -2.40 -8.72 -8.07
N ILE A 112 -3.43 -9.06 -8.85
CA ILE A 112 -3.98 -8.18 -9.89
C ILE A 112 -4.48 -6.85 -9.30
N LEU A 113 -5.14 -6.88 -8.13
CA LEU A 113 -5.67 -5.70 -7.49
C LEU A 113 -4.60 -4.85 -6.80
N THR A 114 -3.53 -5.47 -6.28
CA THR A 114 -2.49 -4.78 -5.53
C THR A 114 -1.31 -4.34 -6.39
N ILE A 115 -1.08 -4.93 -7.59
CA ILE A 115 -0.01 -4.49 -8.50
C ILE A 115 -0.03 -2.97 -8.73
N PRO A 116 -1.16 -2.35 -9.13
CA PRO A 116 -1.18 -0.90 -9.34
C PRO A 116 -0.83 -0.13 -8.07
N LEU A 117 -1.29 -0.60 -6.91
CA LEU A 117 -1.01 -0.01 -5.60
C LEU A 117 0.46 -0.20 -5.17
N ALA A 118 1.10 -1.29 -5.55
CA ALA A 118 2.49 -1.59 -5.22
C ALA A 118 3.48 -0.86 -6.16
N LEU A 119 3.09 -0.60 -7.40
CA LEU A 119 3.90 0.16 -8.36
C LEU A 119 3.93 1.66 -8.04
N VAL A 120 2.85 2.20 -7.47
CA VAL A 120 2.76 3.63 -7.14
C VAL A 120 3.87 4.09 -6.18
N PRO A 121 4.15 3.45 -5.03
CA PRO A 121 5.27 3.83 -4.16
C PRO A 121 6.65 3.72 -4.84
N ILE A 122 6.82 2.78 -5.78
CA ILE A 122 8.07 2.61 -6.54
C ILE A 122 8.27 3.74 -7.55
N ILE A 123 7.18 4.23 -8.14
CA ILE A 123 7.22 5.39 -9.05
C ILE A 123 7.38 6.68 -8.24
N LEU A 124 6.85 6.72 -7.02
CA LEU A 124 6.88 7.87 -6.11
C LEU A 124 8.07 7.86 -5.16
N LEU A 125 9.18 7.16 -5.48
CA LEU A 125 10.34 7.08 -4.59
C LEU A 125 10.95 8.45 -4.29
N ASP A 126 10.82 9.41 -5.22
CA ASP A 126 11.26 10.80 -5.03
C ASP A 126 10.23 11.69 -4.31
N SER A 127 9.07 11.14 -3.95
CA SER A 127 8.02 11.86 -3.24
C SER A 127 8.28 11.99 -1.74
N SER A 128 7.68 12.99 -1.11
CA SER A 128 7.80 13.18 0.34
C SER A 128 7.38 11.93 1.13
N PHE A 129 8.05 11.67 2.26
CA PHE A 129 7.72 10.59 3.19
C PHE A 129 6.23 10.58 3.60
N ALA A 130 5.61 11.76 3.69
CA ALA A 130 4.19 11.92 3.99
C ALA A 130 3.29 11.29 2.90
N ALA A 131 3.63 11.48 1.63
CA ALA A 131 2.87 10.91 0.51
C ALA A 131 2.94 9.37 0.50
N ILE A 132 4.13 8.82 0.72
CA ILE A 132 4.35 7.37 0.81
C ILE A 132 3.57 6.78 2.00
N SER A 133 3.55 7.48 3.13
CA SER A 133 2.82 7.06 4.34
C SER A 133 1.31 7.01 4.11
N ILE A 134 0.72 8.04 3.49
CA ILE A 134 -0.71 8.07 3.17
C ILE A 134 -1.08 6.93 2.21
N MET A 135 -0.28 6.70 1.18
CA MET A 135 -0.52 5.62 0.21
C MET A 135 -0.44 4.22 0.86
N SER A 136 0.49 4.05 1.81
CA SER A 136 0.64 2.83 2.59
C SER A 136 -0.59 2.57 3.45
N ILE A 137 -1.16 3.60 4.09
CA ILE A 137 -2.40 3.50 4.86
C ILE A 137 -3.57 3.08 3.96
N ILE A 138 -3.71 3.72 2.80
CA ILE A 138 -4.77 3.41 1.82
C ILE A 138 -4.67 1.94 1.37
N THR A 139 -3.45 1.47 1.07
CA THR A 139 -3.17 0.09 0.67
C THR A 139 -3.47 -0.91 1.81
N GLY A 140 -3.12 -0.55 3.04
CA GLY A 140 -3.43 -1.36 4.23
C GLY A 140 -4.95 -1.51 4.43
N ILE A 141 -5.70 -0.42 4.31
CA ILE A 141 -7.16 -0.44 4.40
C ILE A 141 -7.75 -1.32 3.29
N ALA A 142 -7.32 -1.15 2.04
CA ALA A 142 -7.77 -1.96 0.91
C ALA A 142 -7.54 -3.46 1.15
N SER A 143 -6.37 -3.81 1.69
CA SER A 143 -6.01 -5.20 2.03
C SER A 143 -6.94 -5.79 3.10
N ILE A 144 -7.28 -5.02 4.13
CA ILE A 144 -8.22 -5.46 5.19
C ILE A 144 -9.60 -5.80 4.60
N PHE A 145 -10.11 -4.96 3.69
CA PHE A 145 -11.37 -5.24 2.99
C PHE A 145 -11.27 -6.48 2.10
N PHE A 146 -10.15 -6.64 1.39
CA PHE A 146 -9.89 -7.83 0.58
C PHE A 146 -9.96 -9.11 1.43
N PHE A 147 -9.23 -9.17 2.55
CA PHE A 147 -9.28 -10.32 3.46
C PHE A 147 -10.69 -10.59 4.00
N ALA A 148 -11.44 -9.54 4.36
CA ALA A 148 -12.80 -9.69 4.84
C ALA A 148 -13.73 -10.34 3.79
N ILE A 149 -13.57 -10.02 2.50
CA ILE A 149 -14.39 -10.55 1.42
C ILE A 149 -14.23 -12.09 1.27
N PHE A 150 -13.00 -12.59 1.42
CA PHE A 150 -12.69 -14.01 1.24
C PHE A 150 -12.67 -14.83 2.53
N SER A 151 -12.84 -14.18 3.68
CA SER A 151 -12.78 -14.77 5.02
C SER A 151 -13.65 -16.01 5.25
N GLN A 152 -14.72 -16.20 4.45
CA GLN A 152 -15.66 -17.32 4.61
C GLN A 152 -15.33 -18.51 3.70
N THR A 153 -14.41 -18.33 2.74
CA THR A 153 -14.06 -19.34 1.73
C THR A 153 -13.62 -20.66 2.37
N GLU A 154 -12.73 -20.60 3.35
CA GLU A 154 -12.20 -21.79 4.03
C GLU A 154 -13.27 -22.51 4.85
N PHE A 155 -14.16 -21.76 5.53
CA PHE A 155 -15.30 -22.34 6.24
C PHE A 155 -16.31 -22.99 5.29
N ILE A 156 -16.54 -22.40 4.12
CA ILE A 156 -17.38 -22.99 3.07
C ILE A 156 -16.76 -24.28 2.54
N ILE A 157 -15.44 -24.27 2.28
CA ILE A 157 -14.70 -25.46 1.86
C ILE A 157 -14.74 -26.51 2.95
N ALA A 158 -14.70 -26.15 4.24
CA ALA A 158 -14.81 -27.05 5.39
C ALA A 158 -16.24 -27.62 5.60
N ASP A 159 -17.27 -26.83 5.30
CA ASP A 159 -18.68 -27.23 5.40
C ASP A 159 -19.12 -28.13 4.22
N LYS A 160 -18.60 -27.87 3.01
CA LYS A 160 -18.99 -28.58 1.78
C LYS A 160 -17.79 -29.19 1.07
N LYS A 161 -17.64 -30.51 1.13
CA LYS A 161 -16.51 -31.23 0.52
C LYS A 161 -16.47 -31.08 -1.01
N ASP A 162 -17.62 -31.14 -1.68
CA ASP A 162 -17.69 -31.22 -3.15
C ASP A 162 -17.97 -29.86 -3.83
N ILE A 163 -17.70 -28.75 -3.14
CA ILE A 163 -17.88 -27.42 -3.74
C ILE A 163 -16.75 -27.12 -4.72
N SER A 164 -17.11 -26.56 -5.89
CA SER A 164 -16.13 -26.02 -6.83
C SER A 164 -15.37 -24.85 -6.22
N ILE A 165 -14.09 -24.69 -6.59
CA ILE A 165 -13.23 -23.62 -6.10
C ILE A 165 -13.87 -22.25 -6.33
N LEU A 166 -14.31 -21.97 -7.56
CA LEU A 166 -14.92 -20.69 -7.91
C LEU A 166 -16.24 -20.46 -7.17
N ASP A 167 -17.02 -21.53 -6.96
CA ASP A 167 -18.30 -21.43 -6.26
C ASP A 167 -18.10 -21.19 -4.76
N SER A 168 -17.03 -21.72 -4.16
CA SER A 168 -16.66 -21.42 -2.77
C SER A 168 -16.33 -19.94 -2.57
N ILE A 169 -15.57 -19.36 -3.51
CA ILE A 169 -15.19 -17.95 -3.51
C ILE A 169 -16.41 -17.05 -3.75
N LYS A 170 -17.21 -17.34 -4.78
CA LYS A 170 -18.45 -16.60 -5.07
C LYS A 170 -19.39 -16.61 -3.87
N LYS A 171 -19.55 -17.78 -3.25
CA LYS A 171 -20.38 -17.92 -2.07
C LYS A 171 -19.83 -17.14 -0.87
N SER A 172 -18.50 -17.08 -0.68
CA SER A 172 -17.90 -16.21 0.35
C SER A 172 -18.27 -14.73 0.12
N ILE A 173 -18.11 -14.27 -1.11
CA ILE A 173 -18.44 -12.88 -1.53
C ILE A 173 -19.92 -12.60 -1.28
N ASP A 174 -20.81 -13.52 -1.65
CA ASP A 174 -22.25 -13.35 -1.49
C ASP A 174 -22.68 -13.40 -0.01
N MET A 175 -22.08 -14.29 0.80
CA MET A 175 -22.40 -14.43 2.23
C MET A 175 -21.97 -13.22 3.05
N ILE A 176 -20.81 -12.64 2.75
CA ILE A 176 -20.29 -11.48 3.48
C ILE A 176 -20.90 -10.17 2.98
N LYS A 177 -21.62 -10.18 1.85
CA LYS A 177 -22.20 -8.99 1.21
C LYS A 177 -23.23 -8.35 2.14
N GLY A 178 -22.93 -7.12 2.58
CA GLY A 178 -23.75 -6.41 3.56
C GLY A 178 -23.30 -6.62 5.02
N HIS A 179 -22.41 -7.60 5.26
CA HIS A 179 -21.85 -7.94 6.56
C HIS A 179 -20.33 -7.72 6.66
N ILE A 180 -19.70 -7.09 5.65
CA ILE A 180 -18.25 -6.81 5.66
C ILE A 180 -17.86 -5.98 6.90
N LEU A 181 -18.57 -4.87 7.16
CA LEU A 181 -18.30 -4.06 8.35
C LEU A 181 -18.61 -4.81 9.65
N ASP A 182 -19.59 -5.71 9.63
CA ASP A 182 -19.92 -6.55 10.79
C ASP A 182 -18.75 -7.48 11.11
N TYR A 183 -18.16 -8.12 10.10
CA TYR A 183 -16.97 -8.95 10.22
C TYR A 183 -15.74 -8.16 10.68
N LEU A 184 -15.54 -6.95 10.15
CA LEU A 184 -14.42 -6.10 10.55
C LEU A 184 -14.52 -5.68 12.02
N ILE A 185 -15.69 -5.23 12.47
CA ILE A 185 -15.91 -4.85 13.87
C ILE A 185 -15.82 -6.06 14.79
N PHE A 186 -16.33 -7.21 14.34
CA PHE A 186 -16.18 -8.46 15.07
C PHE A 186 -14.69 -8.82 15.24
N THR A 187 -13.89 -8.73 14.19
CA THR A 187 -12.44 -8.97 14.24
C THR A 187 -11.70 -7.95 15.11
N LEU A 188 -11.99 -6.65 14.96
CA LEU A 188 -11.45 -5.56 15.78
C LEU A 188 -11.76 -5.75 17.26
N SER A 189 -12.90 -6.37 17.61
CA SER A 189 -13.24 -6.66 19.00
C SER A 189 -12.34 -7.73 19.65
N PHE A 190 -11.43 -8.34 18.90
CA PHE A 190 -10.36 -9.21 19.42
C PHE A 190 -9.01 -8.51 19.58
N ILE A 191 -8.88 -7.22 19.22
CA ILE A 191 -7.58 -6.52 19.28
C ILE A 191 -6.95 -6.57 20.67
N GLY A 192 -7.74 -6.41 21.74
CA GLY A 192 -7.24 -6.52 23.11
C GLY A 192 -6.69 -7.91 23.45
N TRP A 193 -7.29 -8.97 22.90
CA TRP A 193 -6.81 -10.34 23.07
C TRP A 193 -5.53 -10.58 22.27
N ILE A 194 -5.44 -10.04 21.05
CA ILE A 194 -4.23 -10.13 20.22
C ILE A 194 -3.06 -9.39 20.89
N LEU A 195 -3.32 -8.19 21.45
CA LEU A 195 -2.32 -7.45 22.22
C LEU A 195 -1.86 -8.24 23.46
N LEU A 196 -2.77 -8.90 24.17
CA LEU A 196 -2.42 -9.77 25.29
C LEU A 196 -1.52 -10.95 24.85
N VAL A 197 -1.81 -11.55 23.70
CA VAL A 197 -0.94 -12.58 23.10
C VAL A 197 0.45 -12.02 22.82
N ALA A 198 0.55 -10.83 22.24
CA ALA A 198 1.84 -10.18 21.98
C ALA A 198 2.62 -9.89 23.28
N PHE A 199 1.98 -9.30 24.29
CA PHE A 199 2.61 -9.00 25.58
C PHE A 199 3.09 -10.22 26.35
N THR A 200 2.45 -11.38 26.12
CA THR A 200 2.85 -12.65 26.74
C THR A 200 3.76 -13.49 25.84
N PHE A 201 4.34 -12.89 24.79
CA PHE A 201 5.20 -13.56 23.81
C PHE A 201 4.57 -14.83 23.22
N GLY A 202 3.27 -14.78 22.94
CA GLY A 202 2.53 -15.89 22.36
C GLY A 202 1.90 -16.84 23.39
N ILE A 203 2.25 -16.78 24.68
CA ILE A 203 1.76 -17.73 25.69
C ILE A 203 0.24 -17.67 25.82
N ALA A 204 -0.37 -16.47 25.81
CA ALA A 204 -1.83 -16.35 25.91
C ALA A 204 -2.58 -16.99 24.72
N TYR A 205 -1.90 -17.26 23.59
CA TYR A 205 -2.51 -17.89 22.40
C TYR A 205 -3.11 -19.26 22.73
N ILE A 206 -2.56 -19.98 23.71
CA ILE A 206 -3.07 -21.28 24.15
C ILE A 206 -4.56 -21.21 24.52
N TRP A 207 -5.01 -20.13 25.14
CA TRP A 207 -6.43 -19.94 25.50
C TRP A 207 -7.18 -19.11 24.47
N VAL A 208 -6.53 -18.09 23.92
CA VAL A 208 -7.16 -17.13 23.00
C VAL A 208 -7.41 -17.75 21.63
N GLY A 209 -6.47 -18.54 21.10
CA GLY A 209 -6.54 -19.19 19.79
C GLY A 209 -7.82 -20.02 19.60
N PRO A 210 -8.06 -21.09 20.39
CA PRO A 210 -9.25 -21.93 20.21
C PRO A 210 -10.56 -21.16 20.43
N TYR A 211 -10.55 -20.15 21.30
CA TYR A 211 -11.70 -19.27 21.52
C TYR A 211 -12.00 -18.38 20.31
N MET A 212 -10.98 -17.74 19.72
CA MET A 212 -11.12 -16.95 18.49
C MET A 212 -11.56 -17.81 17.32
N GLN A 213 -10.96 -19.00 17.16
CA GLN A 213 -11.32 -19.96 16.12
C GLN A 213 -12.80 -20.35 16.17
N MET A 214 -13.30 -20.73 17.35
CA MET A 214 -14.72 -21.03 17.55
C MET A 214 -15.61 -19.80 17.35
N SER A 215 -15.13 -18.61 17.69
CA SER A 215 -15.86 -17.36 17.48
C SER A 215 -16.06 -17.04 15.99
N TYR A 216 -15.02 -17.26 15.16
CA TYR A 216 -15.13 -17.12 13.70
C TYR A 216 -16.05 -18.18 13.09
N ALA A 217 -15.98 -19.43 13.55
CA ALA A 217 -16.89 -20.48 13.11
C ALA A 217 -18.36 -20.15 13.44
N ASN A 218 -18.64 -19.59 14.62
CA ASN A 218 -19.96 -19.10 14.97
C ASN A 218 -20.39 -17.91 14.10
N PHE A 219 -19.50 -16.95 13.85
CA PHE A 219 -19.81 -15.83 12.94
C PHE A 219 -20.21 -16.34 11.55
N TYR A 220 -19.45 -17.29 10.99
CA TYR A 220 -19.77 -17.97 9.74
C TYR A 220 -21.18 -18.59 9.75
N ASN A 221 -21.55 -19.29 10.83
CA ASN A 221 -22.89 -19.89 10.90
C ASN A 221 -24.01 -18.84 11.05
N TYR A 222 -23.76 -17.75 11.77
CA TYR A 222 -24.72 -16.64 11.91
C TYR A 222 -25.02 -15.96 10.57
N ILE A 223 -24.01 -15.72 9.72
CA ILE A 223 -24.23 -15.16 8.38
C ILE A 223 -24.86 -16.20 7.43
N LYS A 224 -24.51 -17.49 7.57
CA LYS A 224 -25.06 -18.58 6.74
C LYS A 224 -26.56 -18.78 6.97
N GLU A 225 -27.01 -18.68 8.21
CA GLU A 225 -28.43 -18.81 8.61
C GLU A 225 -29.20 -17.49 8.48
N ASP A 226 -28.56 -16.45 7.91
CA ASP A 226 -29.11 -15.11 7.73
C ASP A 226 -29.62 -14.45 9.03
N LYS A 227 -29.11 -14.90 10.18
CA LYS A 227 -29.50 -14.41 11.50
C LYS A 227 -29.15 -12.95 11.73
N LEU A 228 -28.20 -12.42 10.95
CA LEU A 228 -27.86 -10.99 10.96
C LEU A 228 -28.83 -10.13 10.15
N ASN A 229 -29.54 -10.66 9.14
CA ASN A 229 -30.52 -9.88 8.36
C ASN A 229 -31.84 -9.64 9.08
N ASN A 230 -32.17 -10.45 10.10
CA ASN A 230 -33.26 -10.14 11.04
C ASN A 230 -33.00 -8.86 11.86
N TYR A 231 -31.80 -8.27 11.76
CA TYR A 231 -31.42 -7.04 12.44
C TYR A 231 -30.97 -5.97 11.42
N LYS A 232 -31.77 -4.88 11.34
CA LYS A 232 -31.62 -3.67 10.52
C LYS A 232 -30.53 -3.75 9.42
N LYS A 233 -30.97 -4.18 8.23
CA LYS A 233 -30.28 -4.07 6.94
C LYS A 233 -29.49 -2.75 6.84
N SER A 234 -28.17 -2.82 6.97
CA SER A 234 -27.31 -1.63 6.77
C SER A 234 -27.36 -1.23 5.30
N LYS A 235 -27.95 -0.07 5.03
CA LYS A 235 -28.15 0.52 3.70
C LYS A 235 -26.85 1.14 3.15
N ASN A 236 -25.73 0.42 3.15
CA ASN A 236 -24.43 0.97 2.73
C ASN A 236 -23.78 0.23 1.56
N LYS A 237 -24.57 -0.07 0.52
CA LYS A 237 -24.05 -0.51 -0.80
C LYS A 237 -23.18 0.58 -1.46
N SER A 238 -23.43 1.85 -1.12
CA SER A 238 -22.70 3.04 -1.58
C SER A 238 -21.33 3.21 -0.92
N LEU A 239 -21.13 2.68 0.29
CA LEU A 239 -19.85 2.83 1.01
C LEU A 239 -18.75 1.99 0.37
N PHE A 240 -19.08 0.78 -0.09
CA PHE A 240 -18.12 -0.11 -0.77
C PHE A 240 -17.62 0.50 -2.08
N ILE A 241 -18.55 1.02 -2.88
CA ILE A 241 -18.25 1.72 -4.13
C ILE A 241 -17.51 3.03 -3.83
N GLY A 242 -17.91 3.77 -2.80
CA GLY A 242 -17.26 5.02 -2.39
C GLY A 242 -15.85 4.85 -1.86
N ILE A 243 -15.56 3.77 -1.11
CA ILE A 243 -14.20 3.45 -0.64
C ILE A 243 -13.33 2.98 -1.81
N LEU A 244 -13.84 2.09 -2.67
CA LEU A 244 -13.10 1.62 -3.83
C LEU A 244 -12.81 2.75 -4.83
N ILE A 245 -13.80 3.60 -5.10
CA ILE A 245 -13.65 4.82 -5.92
C ILE A 245 -12.74 5.82 -5.22
N GLY A 246 -12.81 5.96 -3.89
CA GLY A 246 -11.93 6.83 -3.12
C GLY A 246 -10.47 6.40 -3.15
N ILE A 247 -10.20 5.09 -3.09
CA ILE A 247 -8.86 4.49 -3.25
C ILE A 247 -8.34 4.73 -4.66
N LEU A 248 -9.17 4.49 -5.69
CA LEU A 248 -8.81 4.71 -7.10
C LEU A 248 -8.60 6.21 -7.42
N LEU A 249 -9.44 7.10 -6.87
CA LEU A 249 -9.34 8.54 -7.05
C LEU A 249 -8.16 9.12 -6.28
N CYS A 250 -7.85 8.67 -5.05
CA CYS A 250 -6.65 9.10 -4.33
C CYS A 250 -5.38 8.65 -5.06
N GLY A 251 -5.36 7.42 -5.60
CA GLY A 251 -4.28 6.94 -6.45
C GLY A 251 -4.12 7.83 -7.69
N TYR A 252 -5.24 8.17 -8.36
CA TYR A 252 -5.23 9.06 -9.53
C TYR A 252 -4.79 10.49 -9.19
N THR A 253 -5.26 11.11 -8.11
CA THR A 253 -4.91 12.50 -7.77
C THR A 253 -3.46 12.63 -7.32
N VAL A 254 -2.91 11.65 -6.60
CA VAL A 254 -1.50 11.65 -6.21
C VAL A 254 -0.59 11.38 -7.41
N VAL A 255 -1.00 10.51 -8.33
CA VAL A 255 -0.30 10.30 -9.61
C VAL A 255 -0.39 11.57 -10.48
N GLU A 256 -1.54 12.23 -10.55
CA GLU A 256 -1.70 13.49 -11.29
C GLU A 256 -0.88 14.63 -10.68
N GLU A 257 -0.81 14.72 -9.35
CA GLU A 257 -0.01 15.70 -8.62
C GLU A 257 1.49 15.44 -8.80
N SER A 258 1.90 14.18 -8.90
CA SER A 258 3.29 13.79 -9.20
C SER A 258 3.67 14.03 -10.66
N ILE A 259 2.76 13.74 -11.61
CA ILE A 259 2.93 14.07 -13.04
C ILE A 259 2.94 15.59 -13.27
N LYS A 260 2.17 16.36 -12.48
CA LYS A 260 2.22 17.84 -12.50
C LYS A 260 3.54 18.38 -11.96
N ASN A 261 4.17 17.68 -11.02
CA ASN A 261 5.46 18.07 -10.46
C ASN A 261 6.64 17.71 -11.38
N GLU A 262 6.53 16.67 -12.22
CA GLU A 262 7.57 16.27 -13.20
C GLU A 262 7.58 17.09 -14.52
N LEU A 263 6.62 17.99 -14.75
CA LEU A 263 6.54 18.79 -15.98
C LEU A 263 6.61 20.31 -15.78
N ALA A 264 7.12 20.78 -14.65
CA ALA A 264 7.16 22.20 -14.34
C ALA A 264 8.38 22.93 -14.96
N THR A 265 8.55 22.87 -16.29
CA THR A 265 9.15 24.01 -17.00
C THR A 265 8.04 25.04 -17.21
N PRO A 266 8.06 26.22 -16.57
CA PRO A 266 7.05 27.24 -16.78
C PRO A 266 6.87 27.54 -18.27
N LYS A 267 5.62 27.70 -18.73
CA LYS A 267 5.29 27.95 -20.14
C LYS A 267 6.09 29.09 -20.76
N VAL A 268 6.42 30.11 -19.96
CA VAL A 268 7.26 31.24 -20.34
C VAL A 268 8.68 30.81 -20.70
N ILE A 269 9.31 29.96 -19.89
CA ILE A 269 10.66 29.46 -20.15
C ILE A 269 10.66 28.60 -21.41
N LYS A 270 9.66 27.74 -21.59
CA LYS A 270 9.52 26.90 -22.79
C LYS A 270 9.40 27.74 -24.07
N ASN A 271 8.66 28.85 -24.02
CA ASN A 271 8.56 29.79 -25.14
C ASN A 271 9.90 30.48 -25.43
N VAL A 272 10.58 31.00 -24.40
CA VAL A 272 11.89 31.66 -24.55
C VAL A 272 12.94 30.73 -25.15
N LEU A 273 12.98 29.47 -24.72
CA LEU A 273 13.92 28.48 -25.24
C LEU A 273 13.64 28.15 -26.72
N ASN A 274 12.37 27.92 -27.06
CA ASN A 274 11.96 27.58 -28.42
C ASN A 274 12.18 28.72 -29.41
N GLU A 275 11.84 29.96 -29.05
CA GLU A 275 12.06 31.13 -29.90
C GLU A 275 13.53 31.39 -30.22
N ASN A 276 14.43 31.01 -29.30
CA ASN A 276 15.86 31.25 -29.43
C ASN A 276 16.65 29.99 -29.81
N ASN A 277 15.98 28.87 -30.14
CA ASN A 277 16.58 27.59 -30.49
C ASN A 277 17.59 27.06 -29.44
N LEU A 278 17.35 27.38 -28.17
CA LEU A 278 18.20 26.99 -27.05
C LEU A 278 17.77 25.62 -26.50
N LYS A 279 18.74 24.78 -26.13
CA LYS A 279 18.46 23.48 -25.51
C LYS A 279 18.84 23.51 -24.04
N LEU A 280 17.92 23.06 -23.19
CA LEU A 280 18.15 22.95 -21.75
C LEU A 280 19.16 21.83 -21.49
N ILE A 281 20.09 22.05 -20.55
CA ILE A 281 21.05 21.03 -20.14
C ILE A 281 20.39 20.21 -19.02
N SER A 282 20.15 18.93 -19.27
CA SER A 282 19.93 17.94 -18.23
C SER A 282 21.27 17.24 -17.97
N SER A 283 21.72 17.24 -16.73
CA SER A 283 23.01 16.68 -16.27
C SER A 283 22.86 16.43 -14.78
N ASP A 284 21.99 15.49 -14.42
CA ASP A 284 21.87 15.01 -13.04
C ASP A 284 22.87 13.90 -12.84
N GLU A 285 23.50 13.89 -11.67
CA GLU A 285 24.22 12.70 -11.24
C GLU A 285 24.43 12.58 -9.72
N GLU A 286 24.04 13.55 -8.87
CA GLU A 286 23.81 13.27 -7.42
C GLU A 286 23.31 14.47 -6.58
N THR A 287 23.37 15.75 -6.98
CA THR A 287 22.83 16.89 -6.17
C THR A 287 22.73 18.30 -6.82
N ASP A 288 22.80 18.52 -8.14
CA ASP A 288 22.96 19.89 -8.69
C ASP A 288 22.01 20.29 -9.86
N TYR A 289 20.69 20.14 -9.66
CA TYR A 289 19.70 21.00 -10.33
C TYR A 289 19.00 21.87 -9.33
N TYR A 290 18.90 23.15 -9.67
CA TYR A 290 17.64 23.79 -9.41
C TYR A 290 17.23 24.67 -10.61
N ILE A 291 15.97 24.52 -11.02
CA ILE A 291 15.11 25.71 -11.13
C ILE A 291 15.14 26.30 -9.71
N THR A 292 16.15 27.13 -9.42
CA THR A 292 16.40 27.64 -8.05
C THR A 292 15.12 28.21 -7.55
N ASP A 293 14.76 27.77 -6.33
CA ASP A 293 13.57 28.07 -5.57
C ASP A 293 12.83 29.34 -6.01
N LYS A 294 11.51 29.33 -5.88
CA LYS A 294 10.71 30.58 -5.83
C LYS A 294 11.22 31.48 -4.68
N GLU A 295 12.39 32.11 -4.84
CA GLU A 295 12.72 33.32 -4.13
C GLU A 295 11.85 34.41 -4.77
N ARG A 296 10.65 34.57 -4.21
CA ARG A 296 9.93 35.85 -4.30
C ARG A 296 10.77 36.88 -3.55
N LYS A 297 11.82 37.41 -4.19
CA LYS A 297 12.53 38.57 -3.66
C LYS A 297 11.73 39.82 -3.99
N THR A 298 11.24 40.48 -2.95
CA THR A 298 10.64 41.81 -3.01
C THR A 298 11.68 42.82 -3.49
N PHE A 299 11.59 43.21 -4.76
CA PHE A 299 12.17 44.48 -5.19
C PHE A 299 11.12 45.55 -4.91
N ASN A 300 11.35 46.33 -3.85
CA ASN A 300 10.47 47.43 -3.47
C ASN A 300 10.68 48.60 -4.45
N ILE A 301 10.12 48.46 -5.65
CA ILE A 301 9.94 49.56 -6.59
C ILE A 301 8.45 49.63 -6.84
N ASN A 302 7.78 50.46 -6.03
CA ASN A 302 6.39 50.86 -6.13
C ASN A 302 5.38 49.69 -6.08
N ASN A 303 4.89 49.42 -4.86
CA ASN A 303 3.67 48.68 -4.51
C ASN A 303 2.86 48.10 -5.69
N GLU A 304 2.74 46.77 -5.66
CA GLU A 304 1.92 45.89 -6.50
C GLU A 304 2.57 45.46 -7.84
N ASP A 305 3.47 44.46 -7.78
CA ASP A 305 3.52 43.32 -8.73
C ASP A 305 4.56 42.26 -8.27
N TYR A 306 4.18 40.99 -8.26
CA TYR A 306 5.03 39.88 -7.79
C TYR A 306 5.94 39.36 -8.92
N LEU A 307 7.12 39.97 -9.09
CA LEU A 307 8.11 39.49 -10.07
C LEU A 307 8.70 38.12 -9.68
N THR A 308 8.83 37.23 -10.66
CA THR A 308 9.45 35.90 -10.51
C THR A 308 10.77 35.85 -11.29
N LYS A 309 11.85 35.40 -10.65
CA LYS A 309 13.15 35.19 -11.28
C LYS A 309 13.38 33.69 -11.50
N TYR A 310 13.77 33.31 -12.71
CA TYR A 310 14.19 31.96 -13.07
C TYR A 310 15.67 31.95 -13.44
N THR A 311 16.40 30.93 -13.01
CA THR A 311 17.78 30.68 -13.39
C THR A 311 17.81 29.37 -14.18
N VAL A 312 18.33 29.38 -15.42
CA VAL A 312 18.28 28.23 -16.34
C VAL A 312 19.62 28.08 -17.05
N VAL A 313 20.18 26.88 -17.11
CA VAL A 313 21.43 26.62 -17.84
C VAL A 313 21.13 26.02 -19.23
N VAL A 314 21.70 26.62 -20.29
CA VAL A 314 21.43 26.25 -21.69
C VAL A 314 22.69 25.96 -22.49
N LYS A 315 22.53 25.08 -23.49
CA LYS A 315 23.47 24.81 -24.58
C LYS A 315 23.03 25.53 -25.86
N ASN A 316 23.98 25.65 -26.80
CA ASN A 316 23.82 26.32 -28.10
C ASN A 316 23.56 27.83 -28.02
N HIS A 317 23.92 28.48 -26.90
CA HIS A 317 23.84 29.93 -26.80
C HIS A 317 24.96 30.59 -27.61
N PRO A 318 24.75 31.75 -28.27
CA PRO A 318 25.78 32.45 -29.05
C PRO A 318 27.08 32.76 -28.28
N LEU A 319 26.98 32.91 -26.95
CA LEU A 319 28.13 33.13 -26.07
C LEU A 319 29.04 31.90 -25.93
N ASN A 320 28.51 30.69 -26.12
CA ASN A 320 29.29 29.45 -26.06
C ASN A 320 30.34 29.38 -27.18
N LEU A 321 30.14 30.10 -28.29
CA LEU A 321 31.00 30.05 -29.47
C LEU A 321 31.91 31.28 -29.64
N LYS A 322 31.61 32.40 -28.99
CA LYS A 322 32.15 33.72 -29.39
C LYS A 322 33.25 34.30 -28.52
N LYS A 323 33.53 33.79 -27.31
CA LYS A 323 34.48 34.49 -26.41
C LYS A 323 35.29 33.65 -25.44
N TYR A 324 34.83 32.47 -25.04
CA TYR A 324 35.51 31.64 -24.05
C TYR A 324 35.67 30.24 -24.61
N ASN A 325 36.88 29.90 -25.05
CA ASN A 325 37.22 28.63 -25.72
C ASN A 325 37.01 27.36 -24.86
N ASN A 326 36.37 27.46 -23.69
CA ASN A 326 36.16 26.37 -22.74
C ASN A 326 34.76 26.33 -22.08
N THR A 327 33.81 27.21 -22.44
CA THR A 327 32.48 27.23 -21.81
C THR A 327 31.44 26.51 -22.68
N ASP A 328 31.08 25.27 -22.30
CA ASP A 328 30.09 24.45 -23.02
C ASP A 328 28.62 24.83 -22.71
N SER A 329 28.41 25.83 -21.84
CA SER A 329 27.10 26.17 -21.28
C SER A 329 27.02 27.64 -20.86
N THR A 330 25.80 28.19 -20.87
CA THR A 330 25.50 29.58 -20.44
C THR A 330 24.36 29.55 -19.40
N VAL A 331 24.47 30.33 -18.33
CA VAL A 331 23.36 30.58 -17.38
C VAL A 331 22.50 31.73 -17.90
N LEU A 332 21.18 31.54 -17.89
CA LEU A 332 20.16 32.54 -18.16
C LEU A 332 19.43 32.90 -16.88
N TYR A 333 19.27 34.19 -16.65
CA TYR A 333 18.41 34.76 -15.64
C TYR A 333 17.21 35.41 -16.33
N ILE A 334 16.00 34.90 -16.09
CA ILE A 334 14.75 35.37 -16.70
C ILE A 334 13.88 35.96 -15.60
N ILE A 335 13.52 37.24 -15.73
CA ILE A 335 12.59 37.92 -14.84
C ILE A 335 11.24 38.01 -15.54
N THR A 336 10.18 37.59 -14.87
CA THR A 336 8.82 37.57 -15.41
C THR A 336 7.82 38.20 -14.46
N ASP A 337 6.79 38.80 -15.02
CA ASP A 337 5.53 39.09 -14.34
C ASP A 337 4.42 38.22 -14.96
N GLY A 338 3.93 37.24 -14.20
CA GLY A 338 3.04 36.20 -14.70
C GLY A 338 3.60 35.48 -15.95
N ASN A 339 2.95 35.68 -17.10
CA ASN A 339 3.37 35.10 -18.39
C ASN A 339 4.22 36.04 -19.26
N LYS A 340 4.50 37.26 -18.80
CA LYS A 340 5.24 38.28 -19.55
C LYS A 340 6.70 38.31 -19.11
N VAL A 341 7.62 38.19 -20.07
CA VAL A 341 9.06 38.35 -19.81
C VAL A 341 9.37 39.83 -19.69
N LEU A 342 9.99 40.22 -18.58
CA LEU A 342 10.40 41.60 -18.32
C LEU A 342 11.88 41.82 -18.62
N GLY A 343 12.72 40.79 -18.44
CA GLY A 343 14.13 40.88 -18.72
C GLY A 343 14.80 39.52 -18.77
N ILE A 344 15.81 39.40 -19.62
CA ILE A 344 16.68 38.23 -19.71
C ILE A 344 18.13 38.73 -19.66
N SER A 345 18.92 38.19 -18.76
CA SER A 345 20.38 38.38 -18.78
C SER A 345 21.06 37.02 -18.78
N CYS A 346 22.24 36.92 -19.38
CA CYS A 346 23.02 35.70 -19.38
C CYS A 346 24.48 35.91 -19.02
N GLU A 347 25.08 34.86 -18.47
CA GLU A 347 26.47 34.81 -18.04
C GLU A 347 27.08 33.46 -18.48
N PRO A 348 28.32 33.46 -19.02
CA PRO A 348 28.98 32.21 -19.40
C PRO A 348 29.23 31.32 -18.17
N TYR A 349 29.03 30.01 -18.31
CA TYR A 349 29.22 29.04 -17.23
C TYR A 349 30.45 28.17 -17.51
N ASP A 350 31.49 28.28 -16.69
CA ASP A 350 32.63 27.37 -16.72
C ASP A 350 32.43 26.25 -15.69
N SER A 351 32.40 25.01 -16.17
CA SER A 351 32.24 23.82 -15.31
C SER A 351 33.50 23.49 -14.50
N LYS A 352 34.66 24.07 -14.84
CA LYS A 352 35.96 23.81 -14.17
C LYS A 352 36.30 24.79 -13.04
N GLU A 353 35.55 25.87 -12.87
CA GLU A 353 35.85 26.95 -11.92
C GLU A 353 35.09 26.79 -10.57
N LYS A 354 34.96 25.57 -10.06
CA LYS A 354 34.30 25.29 -8.78
C LYS A 354 35.20 25.44 -7.53
N ALA A 355 36.32 26.17 -7.63
CA ALA A 355 37.22 26.38 -6.51
C ALA A 355 37.65 27.85 -6.41
N ASP A 356 37.18 28.51 -5.33
CA ASP A 356 37.73 29.72 -4.75
C ASP A 356 37.80 30.98 -5.64
N ASN A 357 36.64 31.60 -5.92
CA ASN A 357 36.40 33.06 -5.84
C ASN A 357 35.11 33.44 -6.61
N HIS A 358 33.96 33.51 -5.92
CA HIS A 358 32.77 34.18 -6.45
C HIS A 358 32.94 35.71 -6.44
N ASN A 359 33.84 36.27 -7.26
CA ASN A 359 33.94 37.73 -7.44
C ASN A 359 34.28 38.20 -8.86
N THR A 360 34.41 37.31 -9.84
CA THR A 360 34.60 37.69 -11.26
C THR A 360 33.28 37.58 -12.01
N ILE A 361 32.44 38.61 -11.94
CA ILE A 361 31.29 38.76 -12.85
C ILE A 361 31.86 38.97 -14.26
N LEU A 362 31.79 37.95 -15.12
CA LEU A 362 32.34 37.93 -16.50
C LEU A 362 31.60 38.86 -17.50
N GLY A 363 30.79 39.80 -16.99
CA GLY A 363 29.94 40.73 -17.73
C GLY A 363 28.51 40.19 -17.93
N ARG A 364 27.52 41.08 -17.92
CA ARG A 364 26.12 40.73 -18.23
C ARG A 364 25.86 40.89 -19.72
N TYR A 365 25.20 39.92 -20.33
CA TYR A 365 24.87 39.92 -21.75
C TYR A 365 23.36 39.79 -21.97
N ASP A 366 22.86 40.28 -23.11
CA ASP A 366 21.51 40.00 -23.59
C ASP A 366 21.41 38.57 -24.17
N ILE A 367 20.20 38.08 -24.44
CA ILE A 367 19.95 36.75 -25.02
C ILE A 367 20.58 36.55 -26.42
N LYS A 368 21.03 37.61 -27.08
CA LYS A 368 21.73 37.57 -28.37
C LYS A 368 23.26 37.58 -28.20
N GLY A 369 23.75 37.69 -26.97
CA GLY A 369 25.18 37.72 -26.61
C GLY A 369 25.84 39.10 -26.72
N ASN A 370 25.07 40.18 -26.78
CA ASN A 370 25.59 41.54 -26.73
C ASN A 370 25.82 41.97 -25.29
N ALA A 371 26.91 42.68 -25.01
CA ALA A 371 27.19 43.19 -23.67
C ALA A 371 26.13 44.23 -23.27
N LEU A 372 25.52 44.03 -22.09
CA LEU A 372 24.66 45.04 -21.46
C LEU A 372 25.57 46.11 -20.84
N LYS A 373 25.28 47.38 -21.10
CA LYS A 373 26.01 48.52 -20.53
C LYS A 373 25.67 48.74 -19.07
#